data_AF-J9E8N3-F1
#
_entry.id   AF-J9E8N3-F1
#
_cell.length_a   1.000
_cell.length_b   1.000
_cell.length_c   1.000
_cell.angle_alpha   90.00
_cell.angle_beta   90.00
_cell.angle_gamma   90.00
#
_symmetry.space_group_name_H-M   'P 1'
#
loop_
_entity.id
_entity.type
_entity.pdbx_description
1 polymer ?
#
loop_
_entity_poly.entity_id
_entity_poly.type
_entity_poly.pdbx_seq_one_letter_code
_entity_poly.pdbx_strand_id
1 'polypeptide(L)' 'MLLLYLLVIFRHIQADFTTHFRSFIHSNYGIAIAQALERTDLGTNASFGGKESNEDKFNNQAVILIHDSGEKITRLQ' A
#
# COMPACT_ATOMS: atom_id res chain seq x y z
N MET A 1 -18.54 23.44 7.16
CA MET A 1 -17.21 23.65 6.55
C MET A 1 -16.18 22.68 7.10
N LEU A 2 -15.98 22.58 8.42
CA LEU A 2 -15.07 21.60 9.05
C LEU A 2 -15.38 20.14 8.71
N LEU A 3 -16.66 19.74 8.76
CA LEU A 3 -17.09 18.38 8.41
C LEU A 3 -16.75 18.02 6.96
N LEU A 4 -16.94 18.96 6.04
CA LEU A 4 -16.62 18.78 4.62
C LEU A 4 -15.10 18.59 4.44
N TYR A 5 -14.31 19.36 5.18
CA TYR A 5 -12.85 19.25 5.17
C TYR A 5 -12.36 17.90 5.73
N LEU A 6 -12.96 17.42 6.83
CA LEU A 6 -12.64 16.11 7.41
C LEU A 6 -12.98 14.95 6.46
N LEU A 7 -14.09 15.04 5.72
CA LEU A 7 -14.48 14.02 4.75
C LEU A 7 -13.54 13.95 3.53
N VAL A 8 -12.96 15.09 3.12
CA VAL A 8 -11.97 15.13 2.03
C VAL A 8 -10.65 14.49 2.46
N ILE A 9 -10.19 14.75 3.69
CA ILE A 9 -8.95 14.17 4.22
C ILE A 9 -9.09 12.65 4.35
N PHE A 10 -10.24 12.15 4.82
CA PHE A 10 -10.46 10.72 4.99
C PHE A 10 -10.41 9.92 3.67
N ARG A 11 -10.73 10.54 2.53
CA ARG A 11 -10.62 9.89 1.21
C ARG A 11 -9.18 9.75 0.71
N HIS A 12 -8.22 10.48 1.27
CA HIS A 12 -6.83 10.49 0.78
C HIS A 12 -5.89 9.58 1.56
N ILE A 13 -6.35 8.90 2.62
CA ILE A 13 -5.53 7.98 3.41
C ILE A 13 -5.83 6.53 2.98
N GLN A 14 -5.71 6.24 1.68
CA GLN A 14 -5.67 4.85 1.22
C GLN A 14 -4.21 4.42 1.07
N ALA A 15 -3.75 3.59 2.01
CA ALA A 15 -2.44 2.95 1.97
C ALA A 15 -2.57 1.56 1.34
N ASP A 16 -3.03 1.52 0.09
CA ASP A 16 -3.23 0.28 -0.68
C ASP A 16 -2.30 0.26 -1.91
N PHE A 17 -2.10 -0.93 -2.49
CA PHE A 17 -1.53 -1.01 -3.83
C PHE A 17 -2.51 -0.43 -4.84
N THR A 18 -2.00 0.32 -5.80
CA THR A 18 -2.84 0.72 -6.92
C THR A 18 -3.22 -0.48 -7.76
N THR A 19 -4.35 -0.42 -8.47
CA THR A 19 -4.81 -1.51 -9.35
C THR A 19 -3.72 -1.95 -10.32
N HIS A 20 -2.92 -1.01 -10.83
CA HIS A 20 -1.79 -1.31 -11.71
C HIS A 20 -0.73 -2.16 -11.04
N PHE A 21 -0.28 -1.78 -9.84
CA PHE A 21 0.78 -2.49 -9.14
C PHE A 21 0.30 -3.84 -8.59
N ARG A 22 -0.91 -3.89 -8.02
CA ARG A 22 -1.52 -5.14 -7.58
C ARG A 22 -1.68 -6.14 -8.72
N SER A 23 -2.10 -5.67 -9.91
CA SER A 23 -2.21 -6.52 -11.11
C SER A 23 -0.84 -7.00 -11.57
N PHE A 24 0.19 -6.15 -11.57
CA PHE A 24 1.55 -6.55 -11.89
C PHE A 24 2.03 -7.68 -10.97
N ILE A 25 1.90 -7.54 -9.65
CA ILE A 25 2.34 -8.58 -8.71
C ILE A 25 1.52 -9.85 -8.91
N HIS A 26 0.20 -9.74 -9.04
CA HIS A 26 -0.67 -10.89 -9.27
C HIS A 26 -0.30 -11.64 -10.56
N SER A 27 -0.13 -10.95 -11.68
CA SER A 27 0.17 -11.58 -12.96
C SER A 27 1.55 -12.24 -13.01
N ASN A 28 2.52 -11.75 -12.26
CA ASN A 28 3.90 -12.27 -12.29
C ASN A 28 4.20 -13.26 -11.16
N TYR A 29 3.55 -13.14 -10.00
CA TYR A 29 3.88 -13.90 -8.79
C TYR A 29 2.68 -14.57 -8.12
N GLY A 30 1.46 -14.34 -8.64
CA GLY A 30 0.22 -14.94 -8.12
C GLY A 30 -0.45 -14.10 -7.02
N ILE A 31 -1.74 -14.39 -6.80
CA ILE A 31 -2.59 -13.61 -5.90
C ILE A 31 -2.16 -13.70 -4.44
N ALA A 32 -1.61 -14.86 -4.03
CA ALA A 32 -1.13 -15.08 -2.67
C ALA A 32 0.03 -14.14 -2.31
N ILE A 33 0.96 -13.90 -3.25
CA ILE A 33 2.08 -12.97 -3.05
C ILE A 33 1.57 -11.52 -3.00
N ALA A 34 0.64 -11.14 -3.88
CA ALA A 34 0.03 -9.81 -3.85
C ALA A 34 -0.63 -9.51 -2.49
N GLN A 35 -1.39 -10.47 -1.95
CA GLN A 35 -2.03 -10.36 -0.63
C GLN A 35 -1.00 -10.31 0.51
N ALA A 36 0.02 -11.16 0.46
CA ALA A 36 1.06 -11.22 1.50
C ALA A 36 1.91 -9.94 1.57
N LEU A 37 2.09 -9.23 0.45
CA LEU A 37 2.83 -7.97 0.40
C LEU A 37 1.97 -6.76 0.79
N GLU A 38 0.73 -6.69 0.30
CA GLU A 38 -0.13 -5.52 0.54
C GLU A 38 -0.60 -5.45 2.00
N ARG A 39 -0.95 -6.58 2.62
CA ARG A 39 -1.37 -6.67 4.03
C ARG A 39 -2.41 -5.62 4.44
N THR A 40 -3.49 -5.49 3.65
CA THR A 40 -4.58 -4.53 3.95
C THR A 40 -5.25 -4.77 5.31
N ASP A 41 -5.06 -5.95 5.91
CA ASP A 41 -5.44 -6.26 7.28
C ASP A 41 -4.70 -5.42 8.35
N LEU A 42 -3.55 -4.82 8.02
CA LEU A 42 -2.73 -4.00 8.92
C LEU A 42 -3.12 -2.51 8.96
N GLY A 43 -4.12 -2.09 8.19
CA GLY A 43 -4.56 -0.68 8.17
C GLY A 43 -3.43 0.28 7.83
N THR A 44 -3.13 1.23 8.71
CA THR A 44 -2.08 2.25 8.49
C THR A 44 -0.65 1.70 8.44
N ASN A 45 -0.45 0.43 8.82
CA ASN A 45 0.85 -0.27 8.74
C ASN A 45 0.95 -1.18 7.51
N ALA A 46 -0.03 -1.12 6.60
CA ALA A 46 -0.04 -1.87 5.34
C ALA A 46 0.97 -1.31 4.32
N SER A 47 1.23 -2.09 3.27
CA SER A 47 2.08 -1.64 2.16
C SER A 47 1.26 -0.96 1.07
N PHE A 48 1.81 0.09 0.47
CA PHE A 48 1.15 0.85 -0.59
C PHE A 48 2.10 1.21 -1.73
N GLY A 49 1.52 1.61 -2.86
CA GLY A 49 2.29 2.14 -4.00
C GLY A 49 1.82 1.63 -5.35
N GLY A 50 2.39 2.23 -6.40
CA GLY A 50 2.03 1.99 -7.79
C GLY A 50 1.76 3.29 -8.54
N LYS A 51 1.29 3.15 -9.78
CA LYS A 51 0.87 4.29 -10.61
C LYS A 51 -0.53 4.76 -10.22
N GLU A 52 -0.78 6.06 -10.30
CA GLU A 52 -2.13 6.63 -10.13
C GLU A 52 -2.94 6.50 -11.42
N SER A 53 -2.29 6.67 -12.58
CA SER A 53 -2.90 6.60 -13.91
C SER A 53 -2.16 5.66 -14.87
N ASN A 54 -2.79 5.33 -16.01
CA ASN A 54 -2.15 4.51 -17.05
C ASN A 54 -1.01 5.28 -17.75
N GLU A 55 -1.15 6.60 -17.81
CA GLU A 55 -0.31 7.55 -18.52
C GLU A 55 0.98 7.85 -17.75
N ASP A 56 1.01 7.54 -16.45
CA ASP A 56 2.18 7.74 -15.59
C ASP A 56 3.38 6.95 -16.12
N LYS A 57 4.47 7.65 -16.41
CA LYS A 57 5.73 7.07 -16.86
C LYS A 57 6.70 6.93 -15.69
N PHE A 58 7.39 5.80 -15.63
CA PHE A 58 8.49 5.61 -14.68
C PHE A 58 9.75 6.29 -15.21
N ASN A 59 9.95 7.54 -14.80
CA ASN A 59 11.14 8.31 -15.18
C ASN A 59 12.30 8.12 -14.19
N ASN A 60 12.04 7.47 -13.05
CA ASN A 60 13.00 7.25 -11.96
C ASN A 60 13.13 5.75 -11.67
N GLN A 61 14.24 5.39 -11.02
CA GLN A 61 14.42 4.03 -10.50
C GLN A 61 13.34 3.72 -9.45
N ALA A 62 12.74 2.53 -9.55
CA ALA A 62 11.80 2.05 -8.55
C ALA A 62 12.52 1.83 -7.21
N VAL A 63 11.90 2.28 -6.13
CA VAL A 63 12.41 2.13 -4.76
C VAL A 63 11.40 1.34 -3.95
N ILE A 64 11.89 0.35 -3.20
CA ILE A 64 11.11 -0.38 -2.20
C ILE A 64 11.58 0.10 -0.83
N LEU A 65 10.66 0.64 -0.04
CA LEU A 65 10.90 1.02 1.33
C LEU A 65 10.41 -0.10 2.24
N ILE A 66 11.29 -0.58 3.12
CA ILE A 66 10.97 -1.61 4.10
C ILE A 66 10.99 -0.95 5.47
N HIS A 67 9.88 -1.05 6.19
CA HIS A 67 9.75 -0.55 7.57
C HIS A 67 9.33 -1.69 8.51
N ASP A 68 9.57 -1.48 9.80
CA ASP A 68 9.05 -2.35 10.85
C ASP A 68 7.54 -2.10 11.04
N SER A 69 6.77 -3.11 11.42
CA SER A 69 5.32 -2.98 11.66
C SER A 69 5.01 -2.27 12.98
N GLY A 70 6.02 -1.98 13.81
CA GLY A 70 5.88 -1.28 15.08
C GLY A 70 5.33 -2.15 16.22
N GLU A 71 4.92 -3.39 15.95
CA GLU A 71 4.64 -4.36 17.00
C GLU A 71 5.95 -4.83 17.63
N LYS A 72 6.18 -4.47 18.90
CA LYS A 72 7.14 -5.21 19.72
C LYS A 72 6.61 -6.63 19.84
N ILE A 73 7.26 -7.57 19.14
CA ILE A 73 7.09 -8.98 19.45
C ILE A 73 7.54 -9.18 20.90
N THR A 74 6.58 -9.26 21.81
CA THR A 74 6.84 -9.74 23.16
C THR A 74 7.19 -11.21 22.98
N ARG A 75 8.49 -11.54 22.95
CA ARG A 75 8.92 -12.93 23.04
C ARG A 75 8.32 -13.48 24.33
N LEU A 76 7.31 -14.33 24.20
CA LEU A 76 6.81 -15.12 25.31
C LEU A 76 8.02 -15.92 25.82
N GLN A 77 8.44 -15.62 27.05
CA GLN A 77 9.50 -16.34 27.76
C GLN A 77 8.97 -17.69 28.24
#